data_AF-A0A4R2H5C6-F1
#
_entry.id   AF-A0A4R2H5C6-F1
#
_cell.length_a   1.000
_cell.length_b   1.000
_cell.length_c   1.000
_cell.angle_alpha   90.00
_cell.angle_beta   90.00
_cell.angle_gamma   90.00
#
_symmetry.space_group_name_H-M   'P 1'
#
loop_
_entity.id
_entity.type
_entity.pdbx_description
1 polymer ?
#
loop_
_entity_poly.entity_id
_entity_poly.type
_entity_poly.pdbx_seq_one_letter_code
_entity_poly.pdbx_strand_id
1 'polypeptide(L)'
;MKKLLMICGLMLGIAGFTQAQQGGGQGRGGMMMKPEERVKQLDEKLKLSDDQKTKLTTVFTEQAEAMKKMREDMQGADRDAMREKMQKFRADNDTKVSAVLTDDQKKTYEAWQKEQRAEMQKRMQGGSN
;
A
#
# COMPACT_ATOMS: atom_id res chain seq x y z
N MET A 1 -8.05 -43.18 24.55
CA MET A 1 -6.81 -43.86 24.97
C MET A 1 -6.25 -44.67 23.81
N LYS A 2 -4.94 -44.55 23.55
CA LYS A 2 -3.99 -45.39 22.76
C LYS A 2 -2.91 -44.44 22.18
N LYS A 3 -1.97 -43.95 22.99
CA LYS A 3 -0.63 -44.52 23.27
C LYS A 3 0.19 -44.76 21.98
N LEU A 4 1.23 -43.96 21.72
CA LEU A 4 2.64 -44.36 21.89
C LEU A 4 3.62 -43.44 21.15
N LEU A 5 4.60 -42.96 21.92
CA LEU A 5 5.90 -42.45 21.49
C LEU A 5 6.75 -43.55 20.81
N MET A 6 7.49 -43.17 19.77
CA MET A 6 8.76 -43.78 19.33
C MET A 6 9.66 -42.60 18.90
N ILE A 7 10.68 -42.16 19.65
CA ILE A 7 12.01 -42.74 19.93
C ILE A 7 12.93 -42.77 18.69
N CYS A 8 13.96 -41.91 18.75
CA CYS A 8 15.34 -42.00 18.22
C CYS A 8 15.55 -42.25 16.70
N GLY A 9 16.49 -41.61 16.01
CA GLY A 9 17.60 -40.76 16.40
C GLY A 9 18.52 -40.50 15.18
N LEU A 10 19.73 -40.04 15.48
CA LEU A 10 20.90 -39.95 14.60
C LEU A 10 21.12 -38.64 13.80
N MET A 11 21.81 -37.75 14.52
CA MET A 11 22.83 -36.80 14.11
C MET A 11 23.71 -37.14 12.88
N LEU A 12 24.06 -36.05 12.15
CA LEU A 12 25.36 -35.64 11.54
C LEU A 12 25.67 -35.84 10.04
N GLY A 13 26.07 -34.70 9.44
CA GLY A 13 26.98 -34.54 8.28
C GLY A 13 26.25 -34.33 6.95
N ILE A 14 26.47 -33.29 6.14
CA ILE A 14 27.74 -32.72 5.67
C ILE A 14 27.53 -31.23 5.30
N ALA A 15 28.55 -30.43 5.58
CA ALA A 15 28.68 -29.05 5.13
C ALA A 15 28.72 -28.95 3.60
N GLY A 16 27.77 -28.21 3.03
CA GLY A 16 27.86 -27.66 1.69
C GLY A 16 27.52 -26.18 1.76
N PHE A 17 28.53 -25.31 1.68
CA PHE A 17 28.33 -23.91 1.37
C PHE A 17 27.72 -23.82 -0.04
N THR A 18 26.40 -23.74 -0.12
CA THR A 18 25.72 -23.04 -1.20
C THR A 18 25.08 -21.79 -0.62
N GLN A 19 25.96 -20.89 -0.22
CA GLN A 19 25.66 -19.47 -0.11
C GLN A 19 25.35 -18.95 -1.52
N ALA A 20 24.13 -19.22 -1.93
CA ALA A 20 23.44 -18.54 -3.00
C ALA A 20 21.96 -18.61 -2.62
N GLN A 21 21.59 -17.90 -1.56
CA GLN A 21 20.30 -17.21 -1.58
C GLN A 21 20.34 -16.38 -2.86
N GLN A 22 19.82 -17.00 -3.92
CA GLN A 22 19.71 -16.44 -5.23
C GLN A 22 19.01 -15.10 -5.06
N GLY A 23 19.84 -14.06 -5.19
CA GLY A 23 19.42 -12.68 -5.29
C GLY A 23 18.28 -12.62 -6.28
N GLY A 24 17.13 -12.31 -5.73
CA GLY A 24 15.86 -12.24 -6.44
C GLY A 24 14.91 -11.65 -5.44
N GLY A 25 15.17 -10.39 -5.06
CA GLY A 25 14.20 -9.56 -4.39
C GLY A 25 12.95 -9.56 -5.24
N GLN A 26 12.07 -10.52 -4.95
CA GLN A 26 10.77 -10.61 -5.56
C GLN A 26 10.07 -9.37 -5.03
N GLY A 27 10.09 -8.34 -5.87
CA GLY A 27 9.60 -7.02 -5.56
C GLY A 27 8.26 -7.21 -4.89
N ARG A 28 8.18 -6.78 -3.63
CA ARG A 28 6.91 -6.51 -2.99
C ARG A 28 6.26 -5.40 -3.81
N GLY A 29 5.71 -5.76 -4.97
CA GLY A 29 4.72 -4.98 -5.66
C GLY A 29 3.59 -4.90 -4.67
N GLY A 30 3.59 -3.84 -3.85
CA GLY A 30 2.64 -3.67 -2.78
C GLY A 30 1.26 -3.95 -3.36
N MET A 31 0.58 -4.95 -2.81
CA MET A 31 -0.80 -5.23 -3.17
C MET A 31 -1.55 -3.92 -3.03
N MET A 32 -2.04 -3.38 -4.15
CA MET A 32 -2.93 -2.22 -4.07
C MET A 32 -4.10 -2.62 -3.19
N MET A 33 -4.37 -1.79 -2.19
CA MET A 33 -5.55 -1.96 -1.35
C MET A 33 -6.80 -1.93 -2.23
N LYS A 34 -7.75 -2.81 -1.96
CA LYS A 34 -9.04 -2.82 -2.65
C LYS A 34 -9.79 -1.49 -2.39
N PRO A 35 -10.57 -0.97 -3.35
CA PRO A 35 -11.34 0.28 -3.17
C PRO A 35 -12.17 0.30 -1.89
N GLU A 36 -12.86 -0.78 -1.57
CA GLU A 36 -13.77 -0.89 -0.43
C GLU A 36 -13.02 -0.82 0.91
N GLU A 37 -11.85 -1.46 0.98
CA GLU A 37 -11.01 -1.42 2.19
C GLU A 37 -10.46 -0.01 2.42
N ARG A 38 -10.17 0.73 1.35
CA ARG A 38 -9.74 2.12 1.47
C ARG A 38 -10.88 3.03 1.93
N VAL A 39 -12.10 2.80 1.47
CA VAL A 39 -13.28 3.50 1.97
C VAL A 39 -13.49 3.21 3.46
N LYS A 40 -13.36 1.95 3.90
CA LYS A 40 -13.47 1.60 5.33
C LYS A 40 -12.46 2.35 6.19
N GLN A 41 -11.21 2.46 5.76
CA GLN A 41 -10.19 3.22 6.50
C GLN A 41 -10.54 4.71 6.61
N LEU A 42 -11.07 5.31 5.55
CA LEU A 42 -11.53 6.69 5.60
C LEU A 42 -12.78 6.84 6.46
N ASP A 43 -13.69 5.88 6.43
CA ASP A 43 -14.90 5.87 7.25
C ASP A 43 -14.59 5.84 8.75
N GLU A 44 -13.61 5.03 9.15
CA GLU A 44 -13.15 4.97 10.54
C GLU A 44 -12.72 6.34 11.07
N LYS A 45 -12.10 7.17 10.22
CA LYS A 45 -11.54 8.48 10.56
C LYS A 45 -12.54 9.63 10.39
N LEU A 46 -13.31 9.60 9.30
CA LEU A 46 -14.13 10.71 8.84
C LEU A 46 -15.62 10.54 9.13
N LYS A 47 -16.04 9.34 9.57
CA LYS A 47 -17.44 8.98 9.81
C LYS A 47 -18.30 9.34 8.59
N LEU A 48 -18.03 8.64 7.49
CA LEU A 48 -18.62 8.95 6.19
C LEU A 48 -20.10 8.56 6.18
N SER A 49 -20.92 9.32 5.46
CA SER A 49 -22.29 8.89 5.13
C SER A 49 -22.28 7.79 4.06
N ASP A 50 -23.39 7.07 3.91
CA ASP A 50 -23.50 5.99 2.92
C ASP A 50 -23.34 6.51 1.47
N ASP A 51 -23.85 7.72 1.20
CA ASP A 51 -23.65 8.41 -0.08
C ASP A 51 -22.16 8.71 -0.33
N GLN A 52 -21.44 9.15 0.70
CA GLN A 52 -20.00 9.41 0.60
C GLN A 52 -19.22 8.13 0.38
N LYS A 53 -19.54 7.03 1.08
CA LYS A 53 -18.92 5.72 0.90
C LYS A 53 -19.11 5.20 -0.53
N THR A 54 -20.31 5.37 -1.08
CA THR A 54 -20.63 4.97 -2.47
C THR A 54 -19.80 5.77 -3.46
N LYS A 55 -19.80 7.11 -3.36
CA LYS A 55 -19.01 7.99 -4.23
C LYS A 55 -17.50 7.73 -4.13
N LEU A 56 -16.99 7.53 -2.92
CA LEU A 56 -15.57 7.24 -2.70
C LEU A 56 -15.16 5.86 -3.22
N THR A 57 -16.05 4.87 -3.15
CA THR A 57 -15.81 3.57 -3.78
C THR A 57 -15.60 3.75 -5.28
N THR A 58 -16.48 4.50 -5.95
CA THR A 58 -16.32 4.82 -7.38
C THR A 58 -15.00 5.53 -7.67
N VAL A 59 -14.65 6.57 -6.90
CA VAL A 59 -13.37 7.30 -7.05
C VAL A 59 -12.18 6.36 -6.92
N PHE A 60 -12.17 5.45 -5.95
CA PHE A 60 -11.05 4.53 -5.75
C PHE A 60 -11.01 3.39 -6.76
N THR A 61 -12.14 2.96 -7.31
CA THR A 61 -12.17 2.02 -8.43
C THR A 61 -11.56 2.64 -9.68
N GLU A 62 -11.99 3.84 -10.06
CA GLU A 62 -11.39 4.59 -11.17
C GLU A 62 -9.88 4.79 -10.96
N GLN A 63 -9.50 5.12 -9.72
CA GLN A 63 -8.09 5.29 -9.38
C GLN A 63 -7.30 4.00 -9.54
N ALA A 64 -7.82 2.85 -9.11
CA ALA A 64 -7.15 1.58 -9.24
C ALA A 64 -6.90 1.21 -10.71
N GLU A 65 -7.90 1.44 -11.57
CA GLU A 65 -7.79 1.23 -13.02
C GLU A 65 -6.78 2.20 -13.66
N ALA A 66 -6.84 3.48 -13.32
CA ALA A 66 -5.92 4.48 -13.82
C ALA A 66 -4.47 4.21 -13.36
N MET A 67 -4.28 3.72 -12.14
CA MET A 67 -2.95 3.33 -11.65
C MET A 67 -2.42 2.08 -12.38
N LYS A 68 -3.30 1.11 -12.71
CA LYS A 68 -2.92 -0.06 -13.52
C LYS A 68 -2.41 0.39 -14.88
N LYS A 69 -3.17 1.22 -15.60
CA LYS A 69 -2.77 1.77 -16.89
C LYS A 69 -1.48 2.59 -16.80
N MET A 70 -1.39 3.47 -15.79
CA MET A 70 -0.19 4.27 -15.56
C MET A 70 1.05 3.40 -15.34
N ARG A 71 0.94 2.27 -14.64
CA ARG A 71 2.04 1.34 -14.43
C ARG A 71 2.47 0.64 -15.72
N GLU A 72 1.53 0.33 -16.60
CA GLU A 72 1.80 -0.20 -17.95
C GLU A 72 2.51 0.85 -18.81
N ASP A 73 2.01 2.09 -18.83
CA ASP A 73 2.57 3.23 -19.59
C ASP A 73 3.97 3.68 -19.09
N MET A 74 4.34 3.34 -17.86
CA MET A 74 5.61 3.71 -17.24
C MET A 74 6.68 2.61 -17.32
N GLN A 75 6.40 1.49 -17.98
CA GLN A 75 7.42 0.46 -18.20
C GLN A 75 8.57 1.04 -19.04
N GLY A 76 9.75 1.16 -18.44
CA GLY A 76 10.94 1.75 -19.09
C GLY A 76 11.00 3.28 -19.08
N ALA A 77 10.09 3.97 -18.37
CA ALA A 77 10.14 5.42 -18.22
C ALA A 77 11.26 5.89 -17.28
N ASP A 78 11.74 7.12 -17.49
CA ASP A 78 12.68 7.78 -16.59
C ASP A 78 12.07 8.00 -15.18
N ARG A 79 12.93 7.96 -14.15
CA ARG A 79 12.51 8.06 -12.75
C ARG A 79 11.87 9.41 -12.40
N ASP A 80 12.34 10.50 -12.99
CA ASP A 80 11.79 11.83 -12.70
C ASP A 80 10.45 12.02 -13.39
N ALA A 81 10.32 11.54 -14.64
CA ALA A 81 9.03 11.50 -15.34
C ALA A 81 7.99 10.63 -14.60
N MET A 82 8.42 9.49 -14.03
CA MET A 82 7.57 8.66 -13.18
C MET A 82 7.12 9.41 -11.92
N ARG A 83 8.05 10.13 -11.27
CA ARG A 83 7.77 10.91 -10.06
C ARG A 83 6.75 12.00 -10.31
N GLU A 84 6.92 12.80 -11.37
CA GLU A 84 6.03 13.90 -11.72
C GLU A 84 4.60 13.39 -12.01
N LYS A 85 4.49 12.36 -12.87
CA LYS A 85 3.19 11.75 -13.18
C LYS A 85 2.50 11.19 -11.94
N MET A 86 3.24 10.55 -11.02
CA MET A 86 2.65 10.07 -9.76
C MET A 86 2.26 11.21 -8.81
N GLN A 87 2.98 12.33 -8.79
CA GLN A 87 2.57 13.48 -8.00
C GLN A 87 1.27 14.07 -8.53
N LYS A 88 1.16 14.27 -9.85
CA LYS A 88 -0.07 14.75 -10.48
C LYS A 88 -1.24 13.80 -10.21
N PHE A 89 -1.03 12.50 -10.40
CA PHE A 89 -2.03 11.48 -10.12
C PHE A 89 -2.55 11.52 -8.67
N ARG A 90 -1.64 11.72 -7.70
CA ARG A 90 -2.02 11.85 -6.29
C ARG A 90 -2.84 13.11 -6.05
N ALA A 91 -2.46 14.24 -6.63
CA ALA A 91 -3.18 15.52 -6.49
C ALA A 91 -4.59 15.46 -7.12
N ASP A 92 -4.71 14.86 -8.30
CA ASP A 92 -6.00 14.69 -8.97
C ASP A 92 -6.94 13.81 -8.13
N ASN A 93 -6.41 12.71 -7.58
CA ASN A 93 -7.19 11.85 -6.69
C ASN A 93 -7.58 12.54 -5.39
N ASP A 94 -6.68 13.32 -4.78
CA ASP A 94 -6.95 14.08 -3.56
C ASP A 94 -8.08 15.09 -3.77
N THR A 95 -8.10 15.75 -4.93
CA THR A 95 -9.17 16.66 -5.35
C THR A 95 -10.51 15.93 -5.45
N LYS A 96 -10.54 14.76 -6.13
CA LYS A 96 -11.75 13.95 -6.26
C LYS A 96 -12.29 13.49 -4.90
N VAL A 97 -11.42 13.03 -4.00
CA VAL A 97 -11.81 12.62 -2.64
C VAL A 97 -12.37 13.81 -1.87
N SER A 98 -11.65 14.93 -1.85
CA SER A 98 -12.04 16.13 -1.11
C SER A 98 -13.37 16.72 -1.57
N ALA A 99 -13.72 16.58 -2.85
CA ALA A 99 -15.02 17.03 -3.39
C ALA A 99 -16.23 16.25 -2.83
N VAL A 100 -16.01 15.05 -2.29
CA VAL A 100 -17.06 14.21 -1.67
C VAL A 100 -17.24 14.52 -0.18
N LEU A 101 -16.24 15.14 0.44
CA LEU A 101 -16.20 15.39 1.89
C LEU A 101 -16.88 16.70 2.26
N THR A 102 -17.43 16.76 3.48
CA THR A 102 -17.83 18.03 4.10
C THR A 102 -16.61 18.82 4.55
N ASP A 103 -16.78 20.11 4.85
CA ASP A 103 -15.65 20.96 5.24
C ASP A 103 -14.95 20.51 6.52
N ASP A 104 -15.69 19.96 7.49
CA ASP A 104 -15.08 19.42 8.71
C ASP A 104 -14.35 18.08 8.47
N GLN A 105 -14.88 17.24 7.57
CA GLN A 105 -14.19 16.02 7.15
C GLN A 105 -12.92 16.34 6.37
N LYS A 106 -12.91 17.39 5.52
CA LYS A 106 -11.69 17.84 4.81
C LYS A 106 -10.57 18.21 5.77
N LYS A 107 -10.87 18.97 6.84
CA LYS A 107 -9.88 19.31 7.87
C LYS A 107 -9.25 18.06 8.51
N THR A 108 -10.09 17.08 8.85
CA THR A 108 -9.64 15.80 9.43
C THR A 108 -8.82 15.00 8.41
N TYR A 109 -9.25 15.00 7.16
CA TYR A 109 -8.57 14.31 6.07
C TYR A 109 -7.18 14.89 5.80
N GLU A 110 -7.05 16.22 5.74
CA GLU A 110 -5.75 16.89 5.58
C GLU A 110 -4.80 16.61 6.75
N ALA A 111 -5.31 16.64 7.98
CA ALA A 111 -4.51 16.32 9.17
C ALA A 111 -3.98 14.87 9.11
N TRP A 112 -4.85 13.93 8.78
CA TRP A 112 -4.49 12.52 8.60
C TRP A 112 -3.45 12.33 7.49
N GLN A 113 -3.60 13.01 6.35
CA GLN A 113 -2.63 12.95 5.27
C GLN A 113 -1.25 13.49 5.67
N LYS A 114 -1.20 14.58 6.44
CA LYS A 114 0.06 15.14 6.96
C LYS A 114 0.74 14.16 7.90
N GLU A 115 -0.02 13.52 8.79
CA GLU A 115 0.49 12.48 9.70
C GLU A 115 1.06 11.30 8.92
N GLN A 116 0.33 10.76 7.94
CA GLN A 116 0.80 9.65 7.10
C GLN A 116 2.08 10.00 6.33
N ARG A 117 2.17 11.24 5.83
CA ARG A 117 3.39 11.73 5.16
C ARG A 117 4.57 11.82 6.12
N ALA A 118 4.36 12.33 7.32
CA ALA A 118 5.40 12.41 8.35
C ALA A 118 5.87 11.02 8.79
N GLU A 119 4.94 10.07 8.97
CA GLU A 119 5.27 8.68 9.31
C GLU A 119 6.09 8.01 8.19
N MET A 120 5.69 8.20 6.93
CA MET A 120 6.44 7.70 5.78
C MET A 120 7.86 8.28 5.73
N GLN A 121 8.02 9.58 5.98
CA GLN A 121 9.34 10.23 6.05
C GLN A 121 10.21 9.65 7.16
N LYS A 122 9.63 9.44 8.36
CA LYS A 122 10.34 8.79 9.48
C LYS A 122 10.80 7.37 9.12
N ARG A 123 9.94 6.57 8.48
CA ARG A 123 10.28 5.21 8.03
C ARG A 123 11.40 5.21 6.98
N MET A 124 11.41 6.18 6.08
CA MET A 124 12.49 6.33 5.09
C MET A 124 13.83 6.73 5.74
N GLN A 125 13.79 7.56 6.78
CA GLN A 125 15.00 7.98 7.51
C GLN A 125 15.53 6.87 8.44
N GLY A 126 14.63 6.11 9.09
CA GLY A 126 14.99 5.03 10.01
C GLY A 126 15.39 3.71 9.34
N GLY A 127 15.07 3.52 8.06
CA GLY A 127 15.48 2.36 7.27
C GLY A 127 16.86 2.49 6.60
N SER A 128 17.60 3.57 6.88
CA SER A 128 18.93 3.85 6.34
C SER A 128 20.06 3.51 7.32
N ASN A 129 19.83 2.59 8.26
CA ASN A 129 20.81 2.15 9.26
C ASN A 129 21.04 0.63 9.22
#